data_AF-A0A7C9LB41-F1
#
_entry.id   AF-A0A7C9LB41-F1
#
_cell.length_a   1.000
_cell.length_b   1.000
_cell.length_c   1.000
_cell.angle_alpha   90.00
_cell.angle_beta   90.00
_cell.angle_gamma   90.00
#
_symmetry.space_group_name_H-M   'P 1'
#
loop_
_entity.id
_entity.type
_entity.pdbx_description
1 polymer ?
#
loop_
_entity_poly.entity_id
_entity_poly.type
_entity_poly.pdbx_seq_one_letter_code
_entity_poly.pdbx_strand_id
1 'polypeptide(L)' 'MFRLTIILHLFIGATLSGVGLIAVLVAGYGSGWTLAGAALAGFILAFPVSYAVARAMAGDE' A
#
# COMPACT_ATOMS: atom_id res chain seq x y z
N MET A 1 -18.83 -8.19 1.88
CA MET A 1 -18.03 -7.13 2.54
C MET A 1 -16.62 -7.58 2.89
N PHE A 2 -16.40 -8.53 3.82
CA PHE A 2 -15.05 -8.95 4.27
C PHE A 2 -14.13 -9.48 3.15
N ARG A 3 -14.69 -10.25 2.19
CA ARG A 3 -13.97 -10.77 1.04
C ARG A 3 -13.50 -9.67 0.08
N LEU A 4 -14.31 -8.63 -0.11
CA LEU A 4 -13.99 -7.51 -1.00
C LEU A 4 -12.88 -6.64 -0.38
N THR A 5 -12.98 -6.36 0.92
CA THR A 5 -11.95 -5.62 1.67
C THR A 5 -10.59 -6.34 1.65
N ILE A 6 -10.56 -7.67 1.77
CA ILE A 6 -9.30 -8.44 1.68
C ILE A 6 -8.68 -8.34 0.29
N ILE A 7 -9.47 -8.48 -0.78
CA ILE A 7 -8.96 -8.38 -2.15
C ILE A 7 -8.43 -6.96 -2.42
N LEU A 8 -9.17 -5.94 -2.01
CA LEU A 8 -8.75 -4.53 -2.13
C LEU A 8 -7.49 -4.25 -1.31
N HIS A 9 -7.38 -4.77 -0.09
CA HIS A 9 -6.19 -4.59 0.74
C HIS A 9 -4.96 -5.27 0.13
N LEU A 10 -5.11 -6.46 -0.45
CA LEU A 10 -4.02 -7.16 -1.13
C LEU A 10 -3.52 -6.37 -2.36
N PHE A 11 -4.45 -5.87 -3.19
CA PHE A 11 -4.10 -5.10 -4.37
C PHE A 11 -3.51 -3.72 -4.01
N ILE A 12 -4.20 -2.96 -3.17
CA ILE A 12 -3.75 -1.63 -2.72
C ILE A 12 -2.41 -1.76 -1.99
N GLY A 13 -2.27 -2.74 -1.09
CA GLY A 13 -1.03 -2.98 -0.36
C GLY A 13 0.14 -3.34 -1.27
N ALA A 14 -0.07 -4.24 -2.23
CA ALA A 14 0.97 -4.60 -3.20
C ALA A 14 1.36 -3.39 -4.08
N THR A 15 0.39 -2.62 -4.57
CA THR A 15 0.64 -1.44 -5.39
C THR A 15 1.36 -0.33 -4.61
N LEU A 16 0.90 0.01 -3.39
CA LEU A 16 1.52 1.07 -2.59
C LEU A 16 2.95 0.72 -2.17
N SER A 17 3.19 -0.55 -1.82
CA SER A 17 4.53 -1.04 -1.51
C SER A 17 5.43 -1.01 -2.74
N GLY A 18 4.91 -1.43 -3.90
CA GLY A 18 5.63 -1.33 -5.18
C GLY A 18 6.01 0.10 -5.56
N VAL A 19 5.08 1.05 -5.42
CA VAL A 19 5.35 2.49 -5.67
C VAL A 19 6.40 3.04 -4.70
N GLY A 20 6.33 2.67 -3.42
CA GLY A 20 7.33 3.05 -2.41
C GLY A 20 8.72 2.53 -2.74
N LEU A 21 8.83 1.27 -3.17
CA LEU A 21 10.09 0.68 -3.63
C LEU A 21 10.64 1.41 -4.86
N ILE A 22 9.79 1.70 -5.86
CA ILE A 22 10.20 2.44 -7.05
C ILE A 22 10.70 3.84 -6.68
N ALA A 23 10.00 4.56 -5.80
CA ALA A 23 10.40 5.91 -5.37
C ALA A 23 11.77 5.91 -4.69
N VAL A 24 12.05 4.92 -3.84
CA VAL A 24 13.34 4.79 -3.13
C VAL A 24 14.47 4.40 -4.08
N LEU A 25 14.20 3.53 -5.05
CA LEU A 25 15.16 3.16 -6.10
C LEU A 25 15.48 4.35 -7.03
N VAL A 26 14.47 5.13 -7.42
CA VAL A 26 14.65 6.36 -8.23
C VAL A 26 15.43 7.42 -7.45
N ALA A 27 15.25 7.50 -6.14
CA ALA A 27 16.04 8.37 -5.26
C ALA A 27 17.50 7.89 -5.07
N GLY A 28 17.90 6.77 -5.67
CA GLY A 28 19.28 6.26 -5.65
C GLY A 28 19.61 5.36 -4.44
N TYR A 29 18.62 5.02 -3.61
CA TYR A 29 18.83 4.21 -2.40
C TYR A 29 18.57 2.72 -2.67
N GLY A 30 19.60 2.02 -3.15
CA GLY A 30 19.55 0.58 -3.46
C GLY A 30 19.89 -0.37 -2.30
N SER A 31 20.03 0.13 -1.07
CA SER A 31 20.41 -0.71 0.08
C SER A 31 19.25 -1.62 0.53
N GLY A 32 19.53 -2.88 0.86
CA GLY A 32 18.49 -3.83 1.28
C GLY A 32 17.68 -3.33 2.49
N TRP A 33 18.32 -2.59 3.40
CA TRP A 33 17.65 -2.02 4.58
C TRP A 33 16.73 -0.84 4.22
N THR A 34 17.09 -0.04 3.21
CA THR A 34 16.25 1.08 2.75
C THR A 34 15.02 0.57 1.99
N LEU A 35 15.18 -0.48 1.18
CA LEU A 35 14.04 -1.13 0.53
C LEU A 35 13.09 -1.78 1.54
N ALA A 36 13.62 -2.45 2.58
CA ALA A 36 12.80 -3.02 3.64
C ALA A 36 12.01 -1.93 4.40
N GLY A 37 12.65 -0.80 4.71
CA GLY A 37 11.98 0.36 5.31
C GLY A 37 10.90 0.97 4.41
N ALA A 38 11.16 1.07 3.10
CA ALA A 38 10.19 1.57 2.11
C ALA A 38 8.97 0.65 1.98
N ALA A 39 9.19 -0.67 1.95
CA ALA A 39 8.13 -1.67 1.91
C ALA A 39 7.28 -1.63 3.18
N LEU A 40 7.90 -1.50 4.36
CA LEU A 40 7.19 -1.32 5.64
C LEU A 40 6.38 -0.02 5.66
N ALA A 41 6.94 1.09 5.18
CA ALA A 41 6.23 2.35 5.09
C ALA A 41 5.03 2.27 4.13
N GLY A 42 5.22 1.63 2.96
CA GLY A 42 4.15 1.37 2.00
C GLY A 42 3.04 0.47 2.57
N PHE A 43 3.41 -0.54 3.36
CA PHE A 43 2.44 -1.41 4.05
C PHE A 43 1.66 -0.69 5.14
N ILE A 44 2.32 0.14 5.95
CA ILE A 44 1.67 0.96 6.98
C ILE A 44 0.71 1.96 6.34
N LEU A 45 1.11 2.61 5.24
CA LEU A 45 0.26 3.54 4.49
C LEU A 45 -0.87 2.82 3.72
N ALA A 46 -0.68 1.56 3.34
CA ALA A 46 -1.73 0.79 2.68
C ALA A 46 -2.94 0.53 3.58
N PHE A 47 -2.75 0.43 4.89
CA PHE A 47 -3.82 0.22 5.86
C PHE A 47 -4.87 1.35 5.88
N PRO A 48 -4.52 2.63 6.09
CA PRO A 48 -5.47 3.74 6.04
C PRO A 48 -6.02 3.98 4.63
N VAL A 49 -5.22 3.79 3.58
CA VAL A 49 -5.69 3.95 2.19
C VAL A 49 -6.74 2.90 1.85
N SER A 50 -6.52 1.63 2.23
CA SER A 50 -7.49 0.56 2.03
C SER A 50 -8.79 0.82 2.80
N TYR A 51 -8.70 1.34 4.03
CA TYR A 51 -9.87 1.72 4.83
C TYR A 51 -10.64 2.89 4.20
N ALA A 52 -9.94 3.92 3.73
CA ALA A 52 -10.55 5.08 3.08
C ALA A 52 -11.26 4.70 1.77
N VAL A 53 -10.64 3.87 0.93
CA VAL A 53 -11.24 3.38 -0.32
C VAL A 53 -12.44 2.47 -0.04
N ALA A 54 -12.34 1.56 0.94
CA ALA A 54 -13.46 0.72 1.34
C ALA A 54 -14.64 1.54 1.87
N ARG A 55 -14.38 2.62 2.63
CA ARG A 55 -15.42 3.53 3.12
C ARG A 55 -16.05 4.34 1.99
N ALA A 56 -15.27 4.76 0.99
CA ALA A 56 -15.80 5.46 -0.18
C ALA A 56 -16.75 4.55 -0.98
N MET A 57 -16.35 3.30 -1.24
CA MET A 57 -17.19 2.34 -1.96
C MET A 57 -18.41 1.86 -1.16
N ALA A 58 -18.32 1.82 0.17
CA ALA A 58 -19.44 1.45 1.05
C ALA A 58 -20.39 2.61 1.36
N GLY A 59 -20.00 3.86 1.03
CA GLY A 59 -20.85 5.04 1.17
C GLY A 59 -21.76 5.30 -0.05
N ASP A 60 -21.66 4.48 -1.09
CA ASP A 60 -22.48 4.54 -2.30
C ASP A 60 -23.74 3.64 -2.20
N GLU A 61 -24.43 3.67 -1.05
CA GLU A 61 -25.80 3.18 -0.86
C GLU A 61 -26.72 4.34 -0.44
#